data_AF-A0A5B9YHK5-F1
#
_entry.id   AF-A0A5B9YHK5-F1
#
_cell.length_a   1.000
_cell.length_b   1.000
_cell.length_c   1.000
_cell.angle_alpha   90.00
_cell.angle_beta   90.00
_cell.angle_gamma   90.00
#
_symmetry.space_group_name_H-M   'P 1'
#
loop_
_entity.id
_entity.type
_entity.pdbx_description
1 polymer ?
#
loop_
_entity_poly.entity_id
_entity_poly.type
_entity_poly.pdbx_seq_one_letter_code
_entity_poly.pdbx_strand_id
1 'polypeptide(L)'
;MTKREYIIELIRLTKLQAEALEKEEVEEFIGLLDKRQEVLELIQTLHEQYPESREQHEEELINELKALDAKNRIEFERQFEAVKEKLREVRQMKAREACYSNPYDIAREEGMFFDKRGPR
;
A
#
# COMPACT_ATOMS: atom_id res chain seq x y z
N MET A 1 19.38 -6.47 24.21
CA MET A 1 18.14 -7.24 24.11
C MET A 1 18.46 -8.69 23.82
N THR A 2 17.67 -9.62 24.35
CA THR A 2 17.78 -11.05 24.06
C THR A 2 17.01 -11.42 22.78
N LYS A 3 17.35 -12.54 22.13
CA LYS A 3 16.67 -13.02 20.92
C LYS A 3 15.14 -13.11 21.10
N ARG A 4 14.70 -13.56 22.28
CA ARG A 4 13.29 -13.58 22.69
C ARG A 4 12.62 -12.21 22.71
N GLU A 5 13.30 -11.17 23.19
CA GLU A 5 12.76 -9.80 23.21
C GLU A 5 12.54 -9.27 21.79
N TYR A 6 13.44 -9.57 20.86
CA TYR A 6 13.26 -9.21 19.45
C TYR A 6 12.11 -9.98 18.78
N ILE A 7 11.90 -11.26 19.11
CA ILE A 7 10.76 -12.03 18.62
C ILE A 7 9.43 -11.44 19.15
N ILE A 8 9.39 -11.02 20.41
CA ILE A 8 8.22 -10.34 20.99
C ILE A 8 7.98 -9.00 20.26
N GLU A 9 9.05 -8.25 19.97
CA GLU A 9 8.93 -7.00 19.21
C GLU A 9 8.43 -7.26 17.78
N LEU A 10 8.85 -8.33 17.12
CA LEU A 10 8.31 -8.74 15.82
C LEU A 10 6.81 -9.03 15.87
N ILE A 11 6.35 -9.75 16.90
CA ILE A 11 4.91 -10.02 17.08
C ILE A 11 4.16 -8.71 17.28
N ARG A 12 4.71 -7.78 18.09
CA ARG A 12 4.11 -6.46 18.31
C ARG A 12 4.04 -5.65 17.02
N LEU A 13 5.12 -5.58 16.25
CA LEU A 13 5.16 -4.89 14.96
C LEU A 13 4.16 -5.51 13.97
N THR A 14 4.02 -6.84 13.97
CA THR A 14 3.09 -7.55 13.08
C THR A 14 1.62 -7.30 13.47
N LYS A 15 1.34 -7.11 14.76
CA LYS A 15 0.01 -6.67 15.23
C LYS A 15 -0.28 -5.23 14.82
N LEU A 16 0.69 -4.32 14.96
CA LEU A 16 0.57 -2.94 14.49
C LEU A 16 0.36 -2.87 12.97
N GLN A 17 1.03 -3.75 12.21
CA GLN A 17 0.79 -3.90 10.77
C GLN A 17 -0.66 -4.32 10.48
N ALA A 18 -1.23 -5.25 11.25
CA ALA A 18 -2.62 -5.64 11.11
C ALA A 18 -3.57 -4.47 11.39
N GLU A 19 -3.32 -3.70 12.46
CA GLU A 19 -4.11 -2.51 12.79
C GLU A 19 -4.01 -1.41 11.71
N ALA A 20 -2.82 -1.19 11.15
CA ALA A 20 -2.63 -0.24 10.04
C ALA A 20 -3.38 -0.68 8.78
N LEU A 21 -3.40 -1.99 8.49
CA LEU A 21 -4.21 -2.54 7.40
C LEU A 21 -5.71 -2.36 7.67
N GLU A 22 -6.19 -2.60 8.89
CA GLU A 22 -7.60 -2.38 9.25
C GLU A 22 -8.04 -0.92 9.10
N LYS A 23 -7.13 0.03 9.37
CA LYS A 23 -7.38 1.48 9.22
C LYS A 23 -7.11 2.01 7.81
N GLU A 24 -6.68 1.17 6.87
CA GLU A 24 -6.25 1.55 5.52
C GLU A 24 -5.07 2.56 5.49
N GLU A 25 -4.25 2.60 6.56
CA GLU A 25 -3.11 3.50 6.70
C GLU A 25 -1.84 2.91 6.06
N VAL A 26 -1.77 2.96 4.73
CA VAL A 26 -0.71 2.31 3.94
C VAL A 26 0.69 2.87 4.22
N GLU A 27 0.85 4.17 4.45
CA GLU A 27 2.15 4.77 4.76
C GLU A 27 2.71 4.28 6.11
N GLU A 28 1.84 4.17 7.12
CA GLU A 28 2.21 3.61 8.42
C GLU A 28 2.59 2.13 8.29
N PHE A 29 1.84 1.36 7.51
CA PHE A 29 2.15 -0.03 7.22
C PHE A 29 3.54 -0.21 6.57
N ILE A 30 3.90 0.64 5.60
CA ILE A 30 5.23 0.61 4.96
C ILE A 30 6.33 0.93 5.98
N GLY A 31 6.17 1.97 6.81
CA GLY A 31 7.13 2.29 7.86
C GLY A 31 7.30 1.19 8.91
N LEU A 32 6.24 0.40 9.15
CA LEU A 32 6.30 -0.78 10.03
C LEU A 32 7.01 -1.98 9.37
N LEU A 33 7.00 -2.11 8.04
CA LEU A 33 7.79 -3.12 7.33
C LEU A 33 9.29 -2.87 7.46
N ASP A 34 9.72 -1.62 7.33
CA ASP A 34 11.14 -1.25 7.46
C ASP A 34 11.65 -1.57 8.87
N LYS A 35 10.92 -1.16 9.91
CA LYS A 35 11.26 -1.46 11.31
C LYS A 35 11.33 -2.96 11.60
N ARG A 36 10.44 -3.73 10.98
CA ARG A 36 10.43 -5.18 11.11
C ARG A 36 11.65 -5.81 10.46
N GLN A 37 12.07 -5.31 9.30
CA GLN A 37 13.29 -5.75 8.61
C GLN A 37 14.53 -5.48 9.47
N GLU A 38 14.64 -4.30 10.08
CA GLU A 38 15.72 -3.97 11.02
C GLU A 38 15.80 -4.97 12.19
N VAL A 39 14.65 -5.31 12.79
CA VAL A 39 14.61 -6.28 13.89
C VAL A 39 15.02 -7.69 13.44
N LEU A 40 14.65 -8.11 12.22
CA LEU A 40 15.08 -9.40 11.66
C LEU A 40 16.59 -9.45 11.45
N GLU A 41 17.19 -8.37 10.96
CA GLU A 41 18.65 -8.26 10.78
C GLU A 41 19.38 -8.34 12.12
N LEU A 42 18.83 -7.73 13.17
CA LEU A 42 19.37 -7.83 14.53
C LEU A 42 19.29 -9.25 15.09
N ILE A 43 18.18 -9.97 14.84
CA ILE A 43 18.05 -11.38 15.21
C ILE A 43 19.05 -12.25 14.47
N GLN A 44 19.22 -12.02 13.16
CA GLN A 44 20.18 -12.76 12.34
C GLN A 44 21.61 -12.54 12.82
N THR A 45 21.98 -11.28 13.08
CA THR A 45 23.31 -10.93 13.62
C THR A 45 23.55 -11.60 14.98
N LEU A 46 22.54 -11.65 15.85
CA LEU A 46 22.63 -12.36 17.13
C LEU A 46 22.77 -13.87 16.96
N HIS A 47 22.11 -14.46 15.98
CA HIS A 47 22.21 -15.88 15.67
C HIS A 47 23.59 -16.25 15.14
N GLU A 48 24.19 -15.41 14.29
CA GLU A 48 25.56 -15.56 13.81
C GLU A 48 26.60 -15.45 14.94
N GLN A 49 26.35 -14.59 15.93
CA GLN A 49 27.24 -14.41 17.09
C GLN A 49 27.09 -15.52 18.15
N TYR A 50 25.90 -16.09 18.31
CA TYR A 50 25.59 -17.08 19.35
C TYR A 50 24.72 -18.24 18.82
N PRO A 51 25.31 -19.18 18.06
CA PRO A 51 24.59 -20.25 17.39
C PRO A 51 23.93 -21.27 18.33
N GLU A 52 24.40 -21.43 19.58
CA GLU A 52 23.91 -22.47 20.51
C GLU A 52 22.69 -22.07 21.37
N SER A 53 22.05 -20.93 21.11
CA SER A 53 20.94 -20.45 21.96
C SER A 53 19.56 -21.04 21.58
N ARG A 54 19.22 -22.16 22.22
CA ARG A 54 17.86 -22.67 22.54
C ARG A 54 16.77 -22.47 21.46
N GLU A 55 16.79 -23.31 20.44
CA GLU A 55 15.78 -23.36 19.37
C GLU A 55 14.37 -23.77 19.84
N GLN A 56 14.26 -24.62 20.88
CA GLN A 56 12.97 -25.25 21.24
C GLN A 56 11.93 -24.32 21.88
N HIS A 57 12.34 -23.20 22.49
CA HIS A 57 11.39 -22.29 23.17
C HIS A 57 10.90 -21.15 22.26
N GLU A 58 11.44 -21.06 21.06
CA GLU A 58 11.14 -19.98 20.10
C GLU A 58 10.22 -20.46 18.96
N GLU A 59 10.09 -21.78 18.74
CA GLU A 59 9.26 -22.35 17.67
C GLU A 59 7.78 -21.94 17.75
N GLU A 60 7.20 -21.90 18.95
CA GLU A 60 5.80 -21.49 19.13
C GLU A 60 5.58 -20.03 18.71
N LEU A 61 6.49 -19.14 19.13
CA LEU A 61 6.43 -17.71 18.79
C LEU A 61 6.69 -17.47 17.31
N ILE A 62 7.59 -18.23 16.70
CA ILE A 62 7.86 -18.19 15.26
C ILE A 62 6.62 -18.67 14.47
N ASN A 63 5.94 -19.71 14.95
CA ASN A 63 4.73 -20.21 14.31
C ASN A 63 3.58 -19.21 14.42
N GLU A 64 3.42 -18.55 15.57
CA GLU A 64 2.45 -17.46 15.74
C GLU A 64 2.74 -16.29 14.78
N LEU A 65 4.01 -15.88 14.68
CA LEU A 65 4.46 -14.82 13.77
C LEU A 65 4.15 -15.18 12.31
N LYS A 66 4.49 -16.39 11.87
CA LYS A 66 4.21 -16.87 10.51
C LYS A 66 2.71 -16.87 10.19
N ALA A 67 1.88 -17.26 11.15
CA ALA A 67 0.44 -17.27 10.97
C ALA A 67 -0.14 -15.86 10.86
N LEU A 68 0.34 -14.91 11.68
CA LEU A 68 -0.05 -13.51 11.60
C LEU A 68 0.39 -12.87 10.27
N ASP A 69 1.62 -13.15 9.84
CA ASP A 69 2.16 -12.67 8.56
C ASP A 69 1.36 -13.13 7.36
N ALA A 70 1.00 -14.42 7.35
CA ALA A 70 0.22 -14.97 6.26
C ALA A 70 -1.14 -14.25 6.15
N LYS A 71 -1.77 -13.93 7.28
CA LYS A 71 -3.02 -13.16 7.30
C LYS A 71 -2.83 -11.73 6.80
N ASN A 72 -1.82 -11.03 7.32
CA ASN A 72 -1.52 -9.65 6.91
C ASN A 72 -1.23 -9.58 5.41
N ARG A 73 -0.49 -10.55 4.87
CA ARG A 73 -0.21 -10.63 3.44
C ARG A 73 -1.47 -10.80 2.60
N ILE A 74 -2.38 -11.69 3.01
CA ILE A 74 -3.65 -11.92 2.30
C ILE A 74 -4.50 -10.64 2.29
N GLU A 75 -4.62 -9.95 3.43
CA GLU A 75 -5.40 -8.70 3.50
C GLU A 75 -4.73 -7.58 2.69
N PHE A 76 -3.40 -7.47 2.73
CA PHE A 76 -2.68 -6.51 1.90
C PHE A 76 -2.89 -6.77 0.40
N GLU A 77 -2.78 -8.03 -0.05
CA GLU A 77 -3.03 -8.40 -1.45
C GLU A 77 -4.47 -8.08 -1.87
N ARG A 78 -5.45 -8.32 -0.99
CA ARG A 78 -6.85 -7.97 -1.23
C ARG A 78 -7.05 -6.45 -1.37
N GLN A 79 -6.47 -5.66 -0.47
CA GLN A 79 -6.55 -4.19 -0.54
C GLN A 79 -5.87 -3.66 -1.80
N PHE A 80 -4.73 -4.23 -2.17
CA PHE A 80 -3.99 -3.87 -3.38
C PHE A 80 -4.80 -4.11 -4.66
N GLU A 81 -5.47 -5.26 -4.78
CA GLU A 81 -6.36 -5.54 -5.90
C GLU A 81 -7.56 -4.59 -5.93
N ALA A 82 -8.16 -4.27 -4.78
CA ALA A 82 -9.24 -3.29 -4.71
C ALA A 82 -8.79 -1.89 -5.17
N VAL A 83 -7.57 -1.46 -4.81
CA VAL A 83 -7.01 -0.19 -5.29
C VAL A 83 -6.77 -0.23 -6.81
N LYS A 84 -6.27 -1.33 -7.37
CA LYS A 84 -6.11 -1.47 -8.83
C LYS A 84 -7.42 -1.34 -9.57
N GLU A 85 -8.49 -1.96 -9.08
CA GLU A 85 -9.81 -1.85 -9.68
C GLU A 85 -10.32 -0.40 -9.66
N LYS A 86 -10.26 0.27 -8.51
CA LYS A 86 -10.60 1.70 -8.40
C LYS A 86 -9.79 2.56 -9.37
N LEU A 87 -8.50 2.29 -9.53
CA LEU A 87 -7.62 3.04 -10.43
C LEU A 87 -8.00 2.81 -11.91
N ARG A 88 -8.42 1.58 -12.26
CA ARG A 88 -8.95 1.26 -13.59
C ARG A 88 -10.26 2.00 -13.85
N GLU A 89 -11.16 2.08 -12.88
CA GLU A 89 -12.41 2.83 -12.98
C GLU A 89 -12.15 4.33 -13.18
N VAL A 90 -11.25 4.93 -12.40
CA VAL A 90 -10.87 6.35 -12.56
C VAL A 90 -10.29 6.62 -13.95
N ARG A 91 -9.45 5.72 -14.48
CA ARG A 91 -8.93 5.86 -15.86
C ARG A 91 -10.05 5.81 -16.90
N GLN A 92 -11.03 4.92 -16.72
CA GLN A 92 -12.20 4.85 -17.61
C GLN A 92 -13.08 6.09 -17.50
N MET A 93 -13.29 6.63 -16.29
CA MET A 93 -14.01 7.89 -16.08
C MET A 93 -13.31 9.05 -16.77
N LYS A 94 -11.99 9.21 -16.59
CA LYS A 94 -11.21 10.23 -17.30
C LYS A 94 -11.28 10.09 -18.82
N ALA A 95 -11.22 8.85 -19.34
CA ALA A 95 -11.36 8.61 -20.77
C ALA A 95 -12.77 9.00 -21.27
N ARG A 96 -13.82 8.69 -20.49
CA ARG A 96 -15.19 9.14 -20.80
C ARG A 96 -15.29 10.66 -20.75
N GLU A 97 -14.81 11.31 -19.70
CA GLU A 97 -14.78 12.77 -19.58
C GLU A 97 -14.05 13.43 -20.76
N ALA A 98 -12.92 12.87 -21.20
CA ALA A 98 -12.23 13.36 -22.40
C ALA A 98 -13.02 13.15 -23.70
N CYS A 99 -13.85 12.10 -23.79
CA CYS A 99 -14.75 11.89 -24.93
C CYS A 99 -15.99 12.80 -24.89
N TYR A 100 -16.41 13.25 -23.70
CA TYR A 100 -17.55 14.15 -23.50
C TYR A 100 -17.15 15.62 -23.33
N SER A 101 -15.86 15.94 -23.17
CA SER A 101 -15.33 17.30 -23.28
C SER A 101 -15.55 17.76 -24.72
N ASN A 102 -16.52 18.64 -24.82
CA ASN A 102 -17.30 18.94 -26.00
C ASN A 102 -16.47 19.61 -27.11
N PRO A 103 -16.54 19.16 -28.38
CA PRO A 103 -15.96 19.89 -29.52
C PRO A 103 -16.51 21.31 -29.69
N TYR A 104 -17.69 21.59 -29.13
CA TYR A 104 -18.32 22.91 -29.20
C TYR A 104 -17.83 23.91 -28.13
N ASP A 105 -17.04 23.49 -27.13
CA ASP A 105 -16.40 24.44 -26.19
C ASP A 105 -15.18 25.15 -26.81
N ILE A 106 -14.61 24.60 -27.87
CA ILE A 106 -13.48 25.19 -28.61
C ILE A 106 -13.98 26.17 -29.69
N ALA A 107 -15.26 26.10 -30.08
CA ALA A 107 -15.83 26.86 -31.20
C ALA A 107 -16.47 28.21 -30.81
N ARG A 108 -16.16 28.76 -29.62
CA ARG A 108 -16.73 30.03 -29.14
C ARG A 108 -15.76 31.23 -29.09
N GLU A 109 -14.56 31.11 -29.65
CA GLU A 109 -13.61 32.24 -29.70
C GLU A 109 -13.38 32.85 -31.09
N GLU A 110 -13.87 32.25 -32.18
CA GLU A 110 -13.81 32.89 -33.51
C GLU A 110 -15.18 33.46 -33.89
N GLY A 111 -15.37 34.74 -33.58
CA GLY A 111 -16.54 35.51 -33.95
C GLY A 111 -16.75 35.55 -35.46
N MET A 112 -17.76 34.84 -35.95
CA MET A 112 -18.35 35.07 -37.28
C MET A 112 -19.09 36.41 -37.29
N PHE A 113 -18.38 37.49 -37.60
CA PHE A 113 -19.00 38.77 -37.93
C PHE A 113 -19.57 38.70 -39.36
N PHE A 114 -20.86 38.42 -39.48
CA PHE A 114 -21.58 38.65 -40.72
C PHE A 114 -21.69 40.17 -40.95
N ASP A 115 -20.89 40.73 -41.85
CA ASP A 115 -21.06 42.11 -42.32
C ASP A 115 -22.35 42.19 -43.15
N LYS A 116 -23.44 42.60 -42.50
CA LYS A 116 -24.70 42.94 -43.17
C LYS A 116 -24.61 44.34 -43.77
N ARG A 117 -23.80 44.50 -44.81
CA ARG A 117 -23.95 45.62 -45.76
C ARG A 117 -24.61 45.08 -47.02
N GLY A 118 -25.93 45.26 -47.08
CA GLY A 118 -26.72 44.93 -48.25
C GLY A 118 -26.30 45.79 -49.47
N PRO A 119 -26.33 45.23 -50.68
CA PRO A 119 -26.31 46.05 -51.87
C PRO A 119 -27.72 46.62 -52.11
N ARG A 120 -27.79 47.95 -52.24
CA ARG A 120 -28.87 48.63 -52.97
C ARG A 120 -28.73 48.34 -54.46
#